data_AF-A0A955EV08-F1
#
_entry.id   AF-A0A955EV08-F1
#
_cell.length_a   1.000
_cell.length_b   1.000
_cell.length_c   1.000
_cell.angle_alpha   90.00
_cell.angle_beta   90.00
_cell.angle_gamma   90.00
#
_symmetry.space_group_name_H-M   'P 1'
#
loop_
_entity.id
_entity.type
_entity.pdbx_description
1 polymer ?
#
loop_
_entity_poly.entity_id
_entity_poly.type
_entity_poly.pdbx_seq_one_letter_code
_entity_poly.pdbx_strand_id
1 'polypeptide(L)'
;MTQREEIIERRAKLAMEAIRASVGTPEAEDGVDGFISHHLEQLEPEWWMEHLGTSKPTPSQVLGLLTLRYPHPDDDPDVLDFTLPDDVTQYVVAVKFDEQGRVEAIDMES
;
A
#
# COMPACT_ATOMS: atom_id res chain seq x y z
N MET A 1 14.91 -17.70 -7.54
CA MET A 1 14.49 -16.93 -6.36
C MET A 1 15.69 -16.83 -5.44
N THR A 2 16.09 -15.61 -5.15
CA THR A 2 17.13 -15.25 -4.19
C THR A 2 16.50 -15.16 -2.80
N GLN A 3 17.33 -15.29 -1.76
CA GLN A 3 16.87 -15.15 -0.37
C GLN A 3 16.18 -13.80 -0.12
N ARG A 4 16.61 -12.73 -0.81
CA ARG A 4 15.97 -11.40 -0.75
C ARG A 4 14.55 -11.42 -1.31
N GLU A 5 14.36 -12.01 -2.48
CA GLU A 5 13.03 -12.11 -3.11
C GLU A 5 12.05 -12.88 -2.23
N GLU A 6 12.49 -13.96 -1.58
CA GLU A 6 11.66 -14.73 -0.64
C GLU A 6 11.27 -13.90 0.60
N ILE A 7 12.20 -13.09 1.13
CA ILE A 7 11.92 -12.17 2.25
C ILE A 7 10.90 -11.12 1.84
N ILE A 8 11.09 -10.48 0.68
CA ILE A 8 10.18 -9.46 0.16
C ILE A 8 8.79 -10.06 -0.08
N GLU A 9 8.68 -11.24 -0.69
CA GLU A 9 7.39 -11.87 -0.95
C GLU A 9 6.65 -12.20 0.36
N ARG A 10 7.37 -12.70 1.36
CA ARG A 10 6.80 -12.99 2.69
C ARG A 10 6.33 -11.72 3.38
N ARG A 11 7.18 -10.69 3.41
CA ARG A 11 6.86 -9.39 4.02
C ARG A 11 5.72 -8.69 3.30
N ALA A 12 5.66 -8.75 1.98
CA ALA A 12 4.57 -8.15 1.21
C ALA A 12 3.20 -8.75 1.56
N LYS A 13 3.13 -10.07 1.81
CA LYS A 13 1.90 -10.72 2.30
C LYS A 13 1.51 -10.20 3.67
N LEU A 14 2.45 -10.15 4.61
CA LEU A 14 2.22 -9.61 5.97
C LEU A 14 1.83 -8.13 5.95
N ALA A 15 2.47 -7.33 5.09
CA ALA A 15 2.17 -5.93 4.90
C ALA A 15 0.73 -5.73 4.47
N MET A 16 0.29 -6.48 3.46
CA MET A 16 -1.07 -6.37 2.93
C MET A 16 -2.13 -6.82 3.95
N GLU A 17 -1.84 -7.84 4.76
CA GLU A 17 -2.70 -8.24 5.88
C GLU A 17 -2.79 -7.13 6.93
N ALA A 18 -1.67 -6.51 7.29
CA ALA A 18 -1.62 -5.43 8.27
C ALA A 18 -2.33 -4.16 7.78
N ILE A 19 -2.10 -3.75 6.52
CA ILE A 19 -2.79 -2.64 5.86
C ILE A 19 -4.30 -2.85 5.91
N ARG A 20 -4.78 -4.06 5.61
CA ARG A 20 -6.22 -4.36 5.65
C ARG A 20 -6.77 -4.35 7.07
N ALA A 21 -5.97 -4.76 8.06
CA ALA A 21 -6.36 -4.80 9.45
C ALA A 21 -6.34 -3.42 10.14
N SER A 22 -5.52 -2.48 9.65
CA SER A 22 -5.42 -1.13 10.21
C SER A 22 -6.57 -0.22 9.78
N VAL A 23 -7.28 -0.53 8.69
CA VAL A 23 -8.38 0.29 8.16
C VAL A 23 -9.45 0.51 9.23
N GLY A 24 -9.80 1.78 9.46
CA GLY A 24 -10.76 2.21 10.48
C GLY A 24 -10.20 2.29 11.89
N THR A 25 -8.88 2.15 12.10
CA THR A 25 -8.23 2.47 13.37
C THR A 25 -7.68 3.90 13.37
N PRO A 26 -7.52 4.55 14.55
CA PRO A 26 -6.98 5.90 14.62
C PRO A 26 -5.59 6.05 13.98
N GLU A 27 -4.75 5.01 14.08
CA GLU A 27 -3.41 5.00 13.50
C GLU A 27 -3.43 4.98 11.96
N ALA A 28 -4.52 4.51 11.35
CA ALA A 28 -4.66 4.50 9.90
C ALA A 28 -5.14 5.83 9.31
N GLU A 29 -5.66 6.76 10.12
CA GLU A 29 -6.14 8.07 9.63
C GLU A 29 -5.03 8.85 8.91
N ASP A 30 -3.81 8.86 9.46
CA ASP A 30 -2.62 9.47 8.85
C ASP A 30 -1.85 8.51 7.91
N GLY A 31 -2.33 7.27 7.78
CA GLY A 31 -1.72 6.21 6.97
C GLY A 31 -2.67 5.76 5.85
N VAL A 32 -3.14 4.51 5.95
CA VAL A 32 -3.93 3.85 4.90
C VAL A 32 -5.27 4.55 4.63
N ASP A 33 -5.99 4.98 5.67
CA ASP A 33 -7.30 5.63 5.50
C ASP A 33 -7.14 7.03 4.91
N GLY A 34 -6.08 7.75 5.32
CA GLY A 34 -5.67 9.02 4.70
C GLY A 34 -5.34 8.84 3.23
N PHE A 35 -4.55 7.82 2.88
CA PHE A 35 -4.23 7.47 1.50
C PHE A 35 -5.50 7.19 0.68
N ILE A 36 -6.40 6.33 1.19
CA ILE A 36 -7.64 5.98 0.47
C ILE A 36 -8.52 7.22 0.27
N SER A 37 -8.75 7.99 1.34
CA SER A 37 -9.62 9.17 1.30
C SER A 37 -9.08 10.23 0.34
N HIS A 38 -7.76 10.48 0.39
CA HIS A 38 -7.08 11.40 -0.52
C HIS A 38 -7.29 11.01 -1.99
N HIS A 39 -7.08 9.73 -2.34
CA HIS A 39 -7.19 9.31 -3.74
C HIS A 39 -8.64 9.23 -4.22
N LEU A 40 -9.59 8.88 -3.35
CA LEU A 40 -11.02 8.93 -3.68
C LEU A 40 -11.49 10.34 -4.07
N GLU A 41 -10.85 11.38 -3.52
CA GLU A 41 -11.14 12.78 -3.86
C GLU A 41 -10.31 13.33 -5.03
N GLN A 42 -9.06 12.89 -5.18
CA GLN A 42 -8.12 13.44 -6.17
C GLN A 42 -8.13 12.73 -7.52
N LEU A 43 -8.43 11.43 -7.56
CA LEU A 43 -8.40 10.67 -8.80
C LEU A 43 -9.71 10.80 -9.58
N GLU A 44 -9.59 10.95 -10.90
CA GLU A 44 -10.72 11.09 -11.79
C GLU A 44 -11.61 9.83 -11.76
N PRO A 45 -12.96 9.99 -11.76
CA PRO A 45 -13.92 8.89 -11.77
C PRO A 45 -13.69 7.84 -12.88
N GLU A 46 -13.17 8.28 -14.03
CA GLU A 46 -12.86 7.44 -15.19
C GLU A 46 -11.75 6.43 -14.88
N TRP A 47 -10.74 6.81 -14.09
CA TRP A 47 -9.66 5.92 -13.72
C TRP A 47 -10.16 4.76 -12.84
N TRP A 48 -11.01 5.06 -11.87
CA TRP A 48 -11.67 4.05 -11.04
C TRP A 48 -12.59 3.14 -11.84
N MET A 49 -13.31 3.71 -12.80
CA MET A 49 -14.21 2.98 -13.68
C MET A 49 -13.44 1.96 -14.53
N GLU A 50 -12.29 2.35 -15.09
CA GLU A 50 -11.41 1.48 -15.87
C GLU A 50 -10.87 0.30 -15.05
N HIS A 51 -10.46 0.54 -13.80
CA HIS A 51 -9.81 -0.45 -12.94
C HIS A 51 -10.76 -1.34 -12.14
N LEU A 52 -11.87 -0.79 -11.65
CA LEU A 52 -12.73 -1.41 -10.65
C LEU A 52 -14.17 -1.63 -11.11
N GLY A 53 -14.53 -1.17 -12.32
CA GLY A 53 -15.92 -1.28 -12.75
C GLY A 53 -16.87 -0.31 -12.03
N THR A 54 -16.35 0.68 -11.32
CA THR A 54 -17.15 1.69 -10.59
C THR A 54 -16.40 3.02 -10.50
N SER A 55 -17.12 4.14 -10.59
CA SER A 55 -16.58 5.49 -10.37
C SER A 55 -16.46 5.87 -8.89
N LYS A 56 -17.01 5.04 -7.99
CA LYS A 56 -16.99 5.25 -6.54
C LYS A 56 -16.62 3.93 -5.86
N PRO A 57 -15.33 3.59 -5.82
CA PRO A 57 -14.91 2.36 -5.18
C PRO A 57 -15.01 2.46 -3.67
N THR A 58 -15.21 1.31 -3.04
CA THR A 58 -15.13 1.17 -1.59
C THR A 58 -13.66 1.10 -1.14
N PRO A 59 -13.34 1.42 0.13
CA PRO A 59 -11.97 1.30 0.65
C PRO A 59 -11.35 -0.08 0.37
N SER A 60 -12.10 -1.16 0.57
CA SER A 60 -11.63 -2.52 0.29
C SER A 60 -11.28 -2.77 -1.18
N GLN A 61 -11.96 -2.10 -2.12
CA GLN A 61 -11.64 -2.18 -3.55
C GLN A 61 -10.37 -1.40 -3.88
N VAL A 62 -10.16 -0.23 -3.26
CA VAL A 62 -8.92 0.56 -3.40
C VAL A 62 -7.72 -0.25 -2.88
N LEU A 63 -7.85 -0.88 -1.71
CA LEU A 63 -6.83 -1.78 -1.15
C LEU A 63 -6.55 -3.00 -2.04
N GLY A 64 -7.54 -3.43 -2.82
CA GLY A 64 -7.39 -4.49 -3.79
C GLY A 64 -6.52 -4.12 -5.00
N LEU A 65 -6.33 -2.82 -5.26
CA LEU A 65 -5.46 -2.32 -6.33
C LEU A 65 -4.02 -2.07 -5.88
N LEU A 66 -3.76 -1.99 -4.57
CA LEU A 66 -2.42 -1.73 -4.07
C LEU A 66 -1.43 -2.77 -4.58
N THR A 67 -0.42 -2.29 -5.28
CA THR A 67 0.69 -3.10 -5.78
C THR A 67 1.97 -2.72 -5.06
N LEU A 68 2.83 -3.71 -4.83
CA LEU A 68 4.16 -3.46 -4.30
C LEU A 68 4.96 -2.68 -5.34
N ARG A 69 5.47 -1.52 -4.96
CA ARG A 69 6.50 -0.80 -5.71
C ARG A 69 7.80 -1.55 -5.47
N TYR A 70 8.27 -2.29 -6.49
CA TYR A 70 9.45 -3.15 -6.32
C TYR A 70 10.65 -2.30 -5.87
N PRO A 71 11.22 -2.59 -4.69
CA PRO A 71 12.40 -1.89 -4.22
C PRO A 71 13.57 -2.11 -5.18
N HIS A 72 14.32 -1.05 -5.47
CA HIS A 72 15.61 -1.14 -6.15
C HIS A 72 16.52 -2.14 -5.42
N PRO A 73 17.50 -2.79 -6.08
CA PRO A 73 18.43 -3.70 -5.41
C PRO A 73 19.11 -3.10 -4.17
N ASP A 74 19.26 -1.78 -4.11
CA ASP A 74 19.86 -1.04 -3.00
C ASP A 74 18.86 -0.62 -1.89
N ASP A 75 17.56 -0.80 -2.13
CA ASP A 75 16.52 -0.44 -1.15
C ASP A 75 16.46 -1.46 -0.02
N ASP A 76 16.19 -0.94 1.17
CA ASP A 76 16.10 -1.69 2.41
C ASP A 76 14.91 -2.67 2.36
N PRO A 77 15.13 -3.99 2.50
CA PRO A 77 14.01 -4.93 2.55
C PRO A 77 13.11 -4.74 3.78
N ASP A 78 13.51 -3.95 4.78
CA ASP A 78 12.74 -3.62 5.98
C ASP A 78 11.65 -2.57 5.73
N VAL A 79 11.63 -1.91 4.56
CA VAL A 79 10.56 -0.99 4.16
C VAL A 79 9.98 -1.43 2.83
N LEU A 80 8.66 -1.65 2.79
CA LEU A 80 7.94 -2.01 1.58
C LEU A 80 6.89 -0.95 1.24
N ASP A 81 7.01 -0.39 0.05
CA ASP A 81 6.11 0.63 -0.45
C ASP A 81 5.01 0.03 -1.31
N PHE A 82 3.76 0.39 -1.03
CA PHE A 82 2.60 0.03 -1.83
C PHE A 82 2.00 1.27 -2.48
N THR A 83 1.61 1.16 -3.74
CA THR A 83 1.00 2.28 -4.47
C THR A 83 -0.11 1.80 -5.41
N LEU A 84 -0.79 2.74 -6.04
CA LEU A 84 -1.78 2.46 -7.08
C LEU A 84 -1.09 2.17 -8.42
N PRO A 85 -1.70 1.35 -9.30
CA PRO A 85 -1.14 1.06 -10.62
C PRO A 85 -1.04 2.30 -11.51
N ASP A 86 -0.35 2.13 -12.64
CA ASP A 86 -0.18 3.13 -13.72
C ASP A 86 0.55 4.42 -13.32
N ASP A 87 1.28 4.39 -12.19
CA ASP A 87 1.99 5.56 -11.66
C ASP A 87 1.06 6.79 -11.52
N VAL A 88 -0.23 6.54 -11.28
CA VAL A 88 -1.28 7.58 -11.19
C VAL A 88 -1.04 8.55 -10.03
N THR A 89 -0.19 8.15 -9.08
CA THR A 89 0.16 8.90 -7.88
C THR A 89 1.63 8.69 -7.53
N GLN A 90 2.22 9.68 -6.86
CA GLN A 90 3.54 9.54 -6.23
C GLN A 90 3.43 9.11 -4.76
N TYR A 91 2.22 9.13 -4.20
CA TYR A 91 1.99 8.68 -2.83
C TYR A 91 2.17 7.18 -2.72
N VAL A 92 2.74 6.75 -1.59
CA VAL A 92 2.92 5.35 -1.23
C VAL A 92 2.41 5.10 0.18
N VAL A 93 2.00 3.86 0.43
CA VAL A 93 1.80 3.31 1.76
C VAL A 93 3.07 2.56 2.11
N ALA A 94 3.90 3.16 2.96
CA ALA A 94 5.15 2.58 3.42
C ALA A 94 4.89 1.69 4.63
N VAL A 95 5.28 0.42 4.54
CA VAL A 95 5.19 -0.54 5.65
C VAL A 95 6.58 -0.87 6.17
N LYS A 96 6.84 -0.47 7.41
CA LYS A 96 8.12 -0.66 8.10
C LYS A 96 8.10 -1.94 8.92
N PHE A 97 9.18 -2.71 8.84
CA PHE A 97 9.37 -3.96 9.55
C PHE A 97 10.47 -3.83 10.60
N ASP A 98 10.27 -4.44 11.77
CA ASP A 98 11.30 -4.54 12.79
C ASP A 98 12.36 -5.61 12.44
N GLU A 99 13.43 -5.69 13.25
CA GLU A 99 14.50 -6.70 13.12
C GLU A 99 13.99 -8.15 13.20
N GLN A 100 12.77 -8.37 13.72
CA GLN A 100 12.12 -9.68 13.84
C GLN A 100 11.20 -9.97 12.63
N GLY A 101 11.07 -9.03 11.70
CA GLY A 101 10.21 -9.11 10.52
C GLY A 101 8.72 -8.91 10.81
N ARG A 102 8.36 -8.23 11.90
CA ARG A 102 6.98 -7.82 12.21
C ARG A 102 6.72 -6.41 11.73
N VAL A 103 5.47 -6.12 11.37
CA VAL A 103 5.05 -4.76 11.00
C VAL A 103 5.16 -3.86 12.23
N GLU A 104 5.98 -2.82 12.11
CA GLU A 104 6.21 -1.80 13.14
C GLU A 104 5.32 -0.56 12.90
N ALA A 105 5.24 -0.10 11.65
CA ALA A 105 4.47 1.08 11.26
C ALA A 105 3.91 0.97 9.84
N ILE A 106 2.81 1.68 9.60
CA ILE A 106 2.17 1.84 8.29
C ILE A 106 1.89 3.33 8.10
N ASP A 107 2.65 3.98 7.23
CA ASP A 107 2.60 5.42 7.02
C ASP A 107 2.25 5.74 5.57
N MET A 108 1.59 6.87 5.33
CA MET A 108 1.47 7.45 3.99
C MET A 108 2.68 8.36 3.74
N GLU A 109 3.41 8.13 2.65
CA GLU A 109 4.57 8.93 2.24
C GLU A 109 4.37 9.47 0.80
N SER A 110 5.10 10.55 0.45
CA SER A 110 4.98 11.29 -0.83
C SER A 110 6.33 11.64 -1.42
#